data_AF-A0A1G6UFT0-F1
#
_entry.id   AF-A0A1G6UFT0-F1
#
_cell.length_a   1.000
_cell.length_b   1.000
_cell.length_c   1.000
_cell.angle_alpha   90.00
_cell.angle_beta   90.00
_cell.angle_gamma   90.00
#
_symmetry.space_group_name_H-M   'P 1'
#
loop_
_entity.id
_entity.type
_entity.pdbx_description
1 polymer ?
#
loop_
_entity_poly.entity_id
_entity_poly.type
_entity_poly.pdbx_seq_one_letter_code
_entity_poly.pdbx_strand_id
1 'polypeptide(L)'
;MSPVIHEHARARLITDGPLTRPVPVELRYDPADERRTVHIGLPDGTDWAFGRDLLERGLLTPIERGDVRVWPCGRTQLIVELHSTDGVEVFQFEIRTLIRFLARTRAQSGAPAADGGRKSQPPSRTTPRPESARTVAARAAHGQYDGT
;
A
#
# COMPACT_ATOMS: atom_id res chain seq x y z
N MET A 1 17.93 12.55 13.39
CA MET A 1 17.08 12.04 12.29
C MET A 1 16.33 10.85 12.84
N SER A 2 15.00 10.93 12.89
CA SER A 2 14.17 9.79 13.30
C SER A 2 14.17 8.74 12.18
N PRO A 3 14.33 7.45 12.48
CA PRO A 3 14.42 6.41 11.45
C PRO A 3 13.05 6.16 10.79
N VAL A 4 13.07 5.84 9.49
CA VAL A 4 11.87 5.35 8.77
C VAL A 4 11.36 4.08 9.44
N ILE A 5 10.05 4.00 9.64
CA ILE A 5 9.40 2.83 10.23
C ILE A 5 8.94 1.92 9.12
N HIS A 6 9.32 0.65 9.22
CA HIS A 6 8.85 -0.44 8.37
C HIS A 6 8.19 -1.51 9.25
N GLU A 7 7.04 -2.03 8.81
CA GLU A 7 6.36 -3.16 9.45
C GLU A 7 5.83 -4.10 8.38
N HIS A 8 6.25 -5.37 8.42
CA HIS A 8 5.70 -6.40 7.57
C HIS A 8 4.37 -6.89 8.15
N ALA A 9 3.34 -6.90 7.33
CA ALA A 9 2.01 -7.33 7.72
C ALA A 9 1.41 -8.29 6.66
N ARG A 10 0.24 -8.84 6.98
CA ARG A 10 -0.60 -9.54 6.00
C ARG A 10 -1.87 -8.75 5.82
N ALA A 11 -2.24 -8.51 4.57
CA ALA A 11 -3.55 -8.00 4.20
C ALA A 11 -4.30 -9.07 3.41
N ARG A 12 -5.61 -9.04 3.43
CA ARG A 12 -6.41 -9.72 2.41
C ARG A 12 -6.81 -8.66 1.39
N LEU A 13 -6.36 -8.85 0.15
CA LEU A 13 -6.72 -7.99 -0.97
C LEU A 13 -7.92 -8.59 -1.69
N ILE A 14 -8.98 -7.79 -1.83
CA ILE A 14 -10.20 -8.12 -2.56
C ILE A 14 -10.28 -7.09 -3.69
N THR A 15 -10.22 -7.57 -4.93
CA THR A 15 -10.41 -6.76 -6.14
C THR A 15 -11.58 -7.32 -6.93
N ASP A 16 -12.02 -6.63 -7.98
CA ASP A 16 -13.06 -7.11 -8.90
C ASP A 16 -12.70 -8.43 -9.65
N GLY A 17 -11.46 -8.92 -9.50
CA GLY A 17 -11.03 -10.22 -10.01
C GLY A 17 -11.36 -11.39 -9.08
N PRO A 18 -11.30 -12.64 -9.57
CA PRO A 18 -11.73 -13.84 -8.82
C PRO A 18 -10.82 -14.23 -7.63
N LEU A 19 -9.81 -13.44 -7.29
CA LEU A 19 -8.77 -13.80 -6.34
C LEU A 19 -8.81 -12.92 -5.09
N THR A 20 -9.60 -13.34 -4.10
CA THR A 20 -9.41 -12.90 -2.72
C THR A 20 -8.26 -13.72 -2.12
N ARG A 21 -7.09 -13.10 -1.92
CA ARG A 21 -5.92 -13.80 -1.34
C ARG A 21 -5.27 -12.99 -0.21
N PRO A 22 -4.77 -13.66 0.85
CA PRO A 22 -3.81 -13.04 1.74
C PRO A 22 -2.54 -12.67 0.96
N VAL A 23 -2.11 -11.43 1.07
CA VAL A 23 -0.88 -10.91 0.49
C VAL A 23 0.02 -10.36 1.61
N PRO A 24 1.34 -10.64 1.58
CA PRO A 24 2.26 -9.90 2.42
C PRO A 24 2.28 -8.44 1.96
N VAL A 25 2.31 -7.53 2.91
CA VAL A 25 2.41 -6.08 2.64
C VAL A 25 3.49 -5.47 3.53
N GLU A 26 4.08 -4.39 3.05
CA GLU A 26 4.99 -3.57 3.84
C GLU A 26 4.31 -2.25 4.19
N LEU A 27 4.16 -1.98 5.49
CA LEU A 27 3.72 -0.68 5.98
C LEU A 27 4.95 0.20 6.21
N ARG A 28 4.99 1.38 5.61
CA ARG A 28 6.12 2.30 5.72
C ARG A 28 5.67 3.70 6.13
N TYR A 29 6.43 4.33 7.03
CA TYR A 29 6.21 5.71 7.46
C TYR A 29 7.56 6.41 7.61
N ASP A 30 7.75 7.51 6.87
CA ASP A 30 8.92 8.36 7.00
C ASP A 30 8.57 9.59 7.87
N PRO A 31 9.17 9.75 9.06
CA PRO A 31 8.92 10.92 9.90
C PRO A 31 9.46 12.23 9.32
N ALA A 32 10.35 12.18 8.31
CA ALA A 32 10.81 13.36 7.58
C ALA A 32 9.84 13.80 6.49
N ASP A 33 8.82 12.99 6.15
CA ASP A 33 7.79 13.38 5.19
C ASP A 33 6.79 14.35 5.83
N GLU A 34 6.75 15.59 5.34
CA GLU A 34 5.83 16.63 5.80
C GLU A 34 4.36 16.24 5.64
N ARG A 35 4.03 15.35 4.69
CA ARG A 35 2.66 14.89 4.42
C ARG A 35 2.19 13.86 5.43
N ARG A 36 3.10 13.28 6.24
CA ARG A 36 2.80 12.27 7.27
C ARG A 36 1.98 11.11 6.69
N THR A 37 2.42 10.59 5.55
CA THR A 37 1.77 9.50 4.84
C THR A 37 2.24 8.13 5.34
N VAL A 38 1.30 7.20 5.41
CA VAL A 38 1.56 5.77 5.57
C VAL A 38 1.48 5.14 4.19
N HIS A 39 2.53 4.44 3.81
CA HIS A 39 2.63 3.69 2.57
C HIS A 39 2.31 2.23 2.82
N ILE A 40 1.58 1.61 1.89
CA ILE A 40 1.26 0.19 1.86
C ILE A 40 1.82 -0.37 0.55
N GLY A 41 2.98 -1.02 0.65
CA GLY A 41 3.65 -1.67 -0.47
C GLY A 41 3.18 -3.11 -0.66
N LEU A 42 2.87 -3.47 -1.90
CA LEU A 42 2.55 -4.83 -2.32
C LEU A 42 3.76 -5.49 -3.02
N PRO A 43 3.82 -6.83 -3.06
CA PRO A 43 4.94 -7.56 -3.67
C PRO A 43 5.07 -7.37 -5.19
N ASP A 44 4.01 -6.93 -5.85
CA ASP A 44 4.02 -6.60 -7.28
C ASP A 44 4.57 -5.20 -7.58
N GLY A 45 5.05 -4.49 -6.56
CA GLY A 45 5.61 -3.15 -6.66
C GLY A 45 4.56 -2.05 -6.56
N THR A 46 3.29 -2.38 -6.41
CA THR A 46 2.24 -1.38 -6.17
C THR A 46 2.43 -0.74 -4.80
N ASP A 47 2.39 0.59 -4.75
CA ASP A 47 2.45 1.36 -3.51
C ASP A 47 1.22 2.27 -3.38
N TRP A 48 0.59 2.22 -2.20
CA TRP A 48 -0.57 3.05 -1.85
C TRP A 48 -0.21 3.99 -0.70
N ALA A 49 -0.48 5.29 -0.85
CA ALA A 49 -0.21 6.30 0.17
C ALA A 49 -1.50 6.81 0.83
N PHE A 50 -1.52 6.80 2.16
CA PHE A 50 -2.66 7.23 2.99
C PHE A 50 -2.22 8.27 3.99
N GLY A 51 -3.08 9.26 4.27
CA GLY A 51 -2.84 10.14 5.42
C GLY A 51 -2.85 9.32 6.71
N ARG A 52 -1.82 9.46 7.56
CA ARG A 52 -1.76 8.75 8.84
C ARG A 52 -3.03 8.96 9.67
N ASP A 53 -3.49 10.21 9.73
CA ASP A 53 -4.67 10.62 10.49
C ASP A 53 -5.97 9.95 10.00
N LEU A 54 -6.06 9.60 8.71
CA LEU A 54 -7.17 8.86 8.14
C LEU A 54 -7.25 7.45 8.73
N LEU A 55 -6.12 6.73 8.76
CA LEU A 55 -6.05 5.38 9.33
C LEU A 55 -6.31 5.41 10.85
N GLU A 56 -5.77 6.41 11.55
CA GLU A 56 -5.97 6.56 12.99
C GLU A 56 -7.44 6.77 13.36
N ARG A 57 -8.15 7.65 12.65
CA ARG A 57 -9.58 7.87 12.88
C ARG A 57 -10.41 6.68 12.39
N GLY A 58 -10.04 6.08 11.27
CA GLY A 58 -10.69 4.92 10.68
C GLY A 58 -10.66 3.67 11.57
N LEU A 59 -9.68 3.57 12.48
CA LEU A 59 -9.66 2.53 13.52
C LEU A 59 -10.75 2.71 14.59
N LEU A 60 -11.27 3.92 14.76
CA LEU A 60 -12.23 4.27 15.81
C LEU A 60 -13.67 4.31 15.28
N THR A 61 -13.84 4.88 14.08
CA THR A 61 -15.15 5.09 13.45
C THR A 61 -15.02 5.01 11.94
N PRO A 62 -16.06 4.58 11.21
CA PRO A 62 -16.09 4.73 9.76
C PRO A 62 -15.80 6.18 9.35
N ILE A 63 -14.91 6.36 8.36
CA ILE A 63 -14.52 7.64 7.80
C ILE A 63 -14.26 7.51 6.30
N GLU A 64 -14.53 8.58 5.56
CA GLU A 64 -14.28 8.67 4.13
C GLU A 64 -13.54 9.98 3.83
N ARG A 65 -12.55 9.92 2.93
CA ARG A 65 -11.78 11.08 2.48
C ARG A 65 -11.35 10.89 1.04
N GLY A 66 -11.94 11.68 0.14
CA GLY A 66 -11.72 11.51 -1.29
C GLY A 66 -12.17 10.12 -1.71
N ASP A 67 -11.32 9.41 -2.44
CA ASP A 67 -11.61 8.08 -2.95
C ASP A 67 -11.26 6.94 -1.96
N VAL A 68 -11.02 7.28 -0.69
CA VAL A 68 -10.63 6.31 0.33
C VAL A 68 -11.65 6.27 1.45
N ARG A 69 -12.14 5.07 1.74
CA ARG A 69 -13.02 4.81 2.87
C ARG A 69 -12.37 3.82 3.83
N VAL A 70 -12.41 4.10 5.12
CA VAL A 70 -11.78 3.30 6.17
C VAL A 70 -12.76 3.04 7.30
N TRP A 71 -12.92 1.78 7.70
CA TRP A 71 -13.81 1.43 8.81
C TRP A 71 -13.39 0.14 9.53
N PRO A 72 -13.70 0.01 10.82
CA PRO A 72 -13.53 -1.25 11.52
C PRO A 72 -14.65 -2.22 11.11
N CYS A 73 -14.30 -3.49 10.90
CA CYS A 73 -15.21 -4.59 10.70
C CYS A 73 -15.05 -5.59 11.84
N GLY A 74 -15.96 -5.51 12.82
CA GLY A 74 -15.85 -6.26 14.07
C GLY A 74 -14.67 -5.77 14.93
N ARG A 75 -14.08 -6.69 15.71
CA ARG A 75 -13.03 -6.36 16.68
C ARG A 75 -11.60 -6.51 16.16
N THR A 76 -11.43 -7.16 15.01
CA THR A 76 -10.12 -7.63 14.57
C THR A 76 -9.73 -7.12 13.19
N GLN A 77 -10.67 -6.64 12.38
CA GLN A 77 -10.38 -6.26 11.00
C GLN A 77 -10.60 -4.76 10.78
N LEU A 78 -9.67 -4.11 10.11
CA LEU A 78 -9.86 -2.80 9.51
C LEU A 78 -10.00 -2.98 8.00
N ILE A 79 -11.01 -2.37 7.42
CA ILE A 79 -11.21 -2.31 5.98
C ILE A 79 -10.76 -0.95 5.46
N VAL A 80 -9.96 -0.98 4.40
CA VAL A 80 -9.57 0.19 3.61
C VAL A 80 -10.04 -0.07 2.19
N GLU A 81 -11.05 0.67 1.75
CA GLU A 81 -11.60 0.62 0.41
C GLU A 81 -11.10 1.82 -0.39
N LEU A 82 -10.63 1.52 -1.60
CA LEU A 82 -10.06 2.46 -2.55
C LEU A 82 -10.94 2.45 -3.79
N HIS A 83 -11.41 3.63 -4.17
CA HIS A 83 -12.12 3.83 -5.42
C HIS A 83 -11.13 4.40 -6.42
N SER A 84 -11.05 3.79 -7.60
CA SER A 84 -10.21 4.28 -8.69
C SER A 84 -10.98 4.21 -10.00
N THR A 85 -10.44 4.83 -11.06
CA THR A 85 -11.00 4.69 -12.41
C THR A 85 -11.00 3.25 -12.91
N ASP A 86 -10.10 2.41 -12.39
CA ASP A 86 -9.94 1.01 -12.78
C ASP A 86 -10.84 0.05 -11.97
N GLY A 87 -11.59 0.56 -10.98
CA GLY A 87 -12.47 -0.23 -10.11
C GLY A 87 -12.20 -0.02 -8.63
N VAL A 88 -12.70 -0.96 -7.81
CA VAL A 88 -12.59 -0.90 -6.34
C VAL A 88 -11.55 -1.90 -5.85
N GLU A 89 -10.63 -1.44 -5.00
CA GLU A 89 -9.69 -2.29 -4.27
C GLU A 89 -9.98 -2.22 -2.77
N VAL A 90 -10.12 -3.38 -2.14
CA VAL A 90 -10.37 -3.47 -0.69
C VAL A 90 -9.24 -4.21 -0.02
N PHE A 91 -8.59 -3.53 0.91
CA PHE A 91 -7.63 -4.12 1.83
C PHE A 91 -8.30 -4.41 3.17
N GLN A 92 -8.13 -5.63 3.65
CA GLN A 92 -8.49 -6.02 5.00
C GLN A 92 -7.21 -6.28 5.81
N PHE A 93 -7.05 -5.55 6.92
CA PHE A 93 -5.91 -5.65 7.84
C PHE A 93 -6.34 -6.11 9.23
N GLU A 94 -5.42 -6.75 9.94
CA GLU A 94 -5.60 -7.00 11.37
C GLU A 94 -5.37 -5.70 12.17
N ILE A 95 -6.35 -5.34 13.01
CA ILE A 95 -6.39 -4.09 13.76
C ILE A 95 -5.18 -3.92 14.68
N ARG A 96 -4.77 -4.96 15.43
CA ARG A 96 -3.64 -4.85 16.37
C ARG A 96 -2.34 -4.54 15.65
N THR A 97 -2.17 -5.04 14.43
CA THR A 97 -1.01 -4.75 13.59
C THR A 97 -0.95 -3.26 13.22
N LEU A 98 -2.07 -2.69 12.74
CA LEU A 98 -2.13 -1.26 12.45
C LEU A 98 -2.00 -0.38 13.69
N ILE A 99 -2.60 -0.77 14.83
CA ILE A 99 -2.44 -0.05 16.10
C ILE A 99 -0.97 0.00 16.51
N ARG A 100 -0.26 -1.13 16.48
CA ARG A 100 1.16 -1.18 16.85
C ARG A 100 2.01 -0.32 15.93
N PHE A 101 1.78 -0.41 14.63
CA PHE A 101 2.48 0.42 13.65
C PHE A 101 2.23 1.92 13.89
N LEU A 102 0.97 2.35 13.97
CA LEU A 102 0.60 3.75 14.19
C LEU A 102 1.06 4.29 15.55
N ALA A 103 1.12 3.47 16.59
CA ALA A 103 1.70 3.87 17.87
C ALA A 103 3.20 4.24 17.74
N ARG A 104 3.96 3.48 16.94
CA ARG A 104 5.39 3.78 16.69
C ARG A 104 5.57 5.06 15.88
N THR A 105 4.69 5.33 14.89
CA THR A 105 4.77 6.58 14.11
C THR A 105 4.53 7.82 14.97
N ARG A 106 3.59 7.76 15.93
CA ARG A 106 3.30 8.84 16.87
C ARG A 106 4.50 9.16 17.78
N ALA A 107 5.15 8.13 18.30
CA ALA A 107 6.33 8.28 19.16
C ALA A 107 7.47 9.06 18.47
N GLN A 108 7.56 9.01 17.15
CA GLN A 108 8.63 9.68 16.38
C GLN A 108 8.27 11.08 15.88
N SER A 109 6.98 11.43 15.82
CA SER A 109 6.52 12.65 15.14
C SER A 109 6.40 13.88 16.05
N GLY A 110 6.60 13.75 17.37
CA GLY A 110 6.28 14.83 18.32
C GLY A 110 4.78 15.17 18.36
N ALA A 111 4.35 15.98 19.33
CA ALA A 111 2.95 16.29 19.66
C ALA A 111 2.07 16.70 18.45
N PRO A 112 0.74 16.46 18.47
CA PRO A 112 -0.12 16.65 17.31
C PRO A 112 -0.20 18.13 16.91
N ALA A 113 0.40 18.48 15.78
CA ALA A 113 0.12 19.75 15.11
C ALA A 113 -1.34 19.73 14.65
N ALA A 114 -2.10 20.72 15.13
CA ALA A 114 -3.51 20.92 14.84
C ALA A 114 -3.79 21.15 13.35
N ASP A 115 -5.04 20.85 13.03
CA ASP A 115 -5.67 20.74 11.73
C ASP A 115 -5.30 21.80 10.68
N GLY A 116 -5.19 21.34 9.44
CA GLY A 116 -4.95 22.16 8.27
C GLY A 116 -5.45 21.40 7.06
N GLY A 117 -6.77 21.45 6.84
CA GLY A 117 -7.43 20.92 5.65
C GLY A 117 -6.70 21.37 4.38
N ARG A 118 -5.90 20.47 3.81
CA ARG A 118 -5.16 20.71 2.57
C ARG A 118 -5.46 19.56 1.63
N LYS A 119 -5.89 19.92 0.42
CA LYS A 119 -6.52 19.05 -0.57
C LYS A 119 -5.87 17.67 -0.64
N SER A 120 -6.69 16.65 -0.39
CA SER A 120 -6.36 15.25 -0.58
C SER A 120 -6.06 15.04 -2.06
N GLN A 121 -4.79 14.81 -2.39
CA GLN A 121 -4.44 14.22 -3.67
C GLN A 121 -4.93 12.77 -3.63
N PRO A 122 -5.65 12.27 -4.66
CA PRO A 122 -6.08 10.88 -4.70
C PRO A 122 -4.89 9.96 -4.48
N PRO A 123 -5.09 8.79 -3.84
CA PRO A 123 -4.01 7.84 -3.68
C PRO A 123 -3.53 7.39 -5.07
N SER A 124 -2.33 7.84 -5.48
CA SER A 124 -1.77 7.50 -6.78
C SER A 124 -1.21 6.09 -6.73
N ARG A 125 -1.82 5.16 -7.49
CA ARG A 125 -1.20 3.87 -7.78
C ARG A 125 0.12 4.13 -8.53
N THR A 126 1.23 4.03 -7.84
CA THR A 126 2.55 4.05 -8.47
C THR A 126 2.94 2.60 -8.75
N THR A 127 2.55 2.09 -9.91
CA THR A 127 3.18 0.89 -10.47
C THR A 127 4.54 1.29 -11.03
N PRO A 128 5.66 0.61 -10.70
CA PRO A 128 6.87 0.76 -11.48
C PRO A 128 6.55 0.39 -12.93
N ARG A 129 6.84 1.31 -13.86
CA ARG A 129 6.74 1.06 -15.31
C ARG A 129 7.55 -0.22 -15.61
N PRO A 130 6.99 -1.24 -16.28
CA PRO A 130 7.80 -2.34 -16.75
C PRO A 130 8.80 -1.77 -17.76
N GLU A 131 10.07 -1.68 -17.35
CA GLU A 131 11.15 -1.36 -18.26
C GLU A 131 11.22 -2.48 -19.29
N SER A 132 10.90 -2.14 -20.53
CA SER A 132 10.83 -3.07 -21.65
C SER A 132 12.17 -3.80 -21.77
N ALA A 133 12.18 -5.09 -21.41
CA ALA A 133 13.29 -5.99 -21.68
C ALA A 133 13.49 -6.10 -23.20
N ARG A 134 14.35 -5.23 -23.75
CA ARG A 134 14.83 -5.26 -25.12
C ARG A 134 16.14 -6.06 -25.16
N THR A 135 16.13 -7.08 -26.02
CA THR A 135 17.29 -7.68 -26.71
C THR A 135 18.13 -8.61 -25.81
N VAL A 136 18.41 -9.87 -26.16
CA VAL A 136 19.21 -10.30 -27.32
C VAL A 136 18.75 -11.69 -27.80
N ALA A 137 18.34 -11.78 -29.07
CA ALA A 137 18.34 -13.04 -29.81
C ALA A 137 19.78 -13.34 -30.23
N ALA A 138 20.45 -14.22 -29.49
CA ALA A 138 21.76 -14.74 -29.84
C ALA A 138 21.61 -16.01 -30.69
N ARG A 139 22.00 -15.84 -31.94
CA ARG A 139 22.24 -16.80 -33.01
C ARG A 139 23.15 -17.96 -32.56
N ALA A 140 22.67 -19.20 -32.71
CA ALA A 140 23.44 -20.44 -32.75
C ALA A 140 22.59 -21.49 -33.47
N ALA A 141 23.04 -22.34 -34.38
CA ALA A 141 24.33 -22.54 -35.01
C ALA A 141 24.07 -23.26 -36.35
N HIS A 142 24.94 -23.01 -37.33
CA HIS A 142 25.14 -23.88 -38.47
C HIS A 142 25.58 -25.27 -37.96
N GLY A 143 25.01 -26.34 -38.51
CA GLY A 143 25.33 -27.70 -38.12
C GLY A 143 24.73 -28.72 -39.08
N GLN A 144 25.20 -28.67 -40.33
CA GLN A 144 25.10 -29.74 -41.33
C GLN A 144 25.45 -31.10 -40.72
N TYR A 145 24.58 -32.10 -40.83
CA TYR A 145 24.97 -33.51 -40.85
C TYR A 145 24.14 -34.27 -41.90
N ASP A 146 24.87 -35.11 -42.61
CA ASP A 146 24.61 -35.83 -43.86
C ASP A 146 24.30 -37.32 -43.58
N GLY A 147 23.69 -38.00 -44.56
CA GLY A 147 23.49 -39.46 -44.64
C GLY A 147 22.17 -39.96 -44.04
N THR A 148 21.34 -40.75 -44.70
CA THR A 148 21.50 -41.65 -45.88
C THR A 148 20.17 -41.82 -46.59
#